data_AF-A0AB32T2H4-F1
#
_entry.id   AF-A0AB32T2H4-F1
#
_cell.length_a   1.000
_cell.length_b   1.000
_cell.length_c   1.000
_cell.angle_alpha   90.00
_cell.angle_beta   90.00
_cell.angle_gamma   90.00
#
_symmetry.space_group_name_H-M   'P 1'
#
loop_
_entity.id
_entity.type
_entity.pdbx_description
1 polymer ?
#
loop_
_entity_poly.entity_id
_entity_poly.type
_entity_poly.pdbx_seq_one_letter_code
_entity_poly.pdbx_strand_id
1 'polypeptide(L)'
;MAAVKLQKSVVSQAGKHTASVIFLHGSGDTGPGLRSWVLDVLGQNLAFENIRVIYPTAPLRPYTPMRGAPSHVWFDRHKISQHCPEHLESIDSMCDHLGDIVQDELRAGIPKHRMVIGGFSMGGAMALHLVCRHHQDIAGIFCLSSFLNKDSAVYQFFFVSPFSLSLPAVCRRNVSHTLPLLLLEPDCRER
;
A
#
# COMPACT_ATOMS: atom_id res chain seq x y z
N MET A 1 -8.03 23.30 5.60
CA MET A 1 -8.80 22.06 5.89
C MET A 1 -8.06 21.33 7.00
N ALA A 2 -8.74 20.82 8.02
CA ALA A 2 -8.08 20.04 9.07
C ALA A 2 -7.53 18.73 8.47
N ALA A 3 -6.30 18.34 8.84
CA ALA A 3 -5.69 17.10 8.39
C ALA A 3 -6.57 15.90 8.79
N VAL A 4 -6.94 15.05 7.83
CA VAL A 4 -7.74 13.86 8.10
C VAL A 4 -6.86 12.80 8.72
N LYS A 5 -6.95 12.64 10.04
CA LYS A 5 -6.23 11.57 10.75
C LYS A 5 -6.89 10.22 10.45
N LEU A 6 -6.15 9.33 9.78
CA LEU A 6 -6.64 7.99 9.43
C LEU A 6 -6.86 7.14 10.68
N GLN A 7 -7.97 6.39 10.69
CA GLN A 7 -8.23 5.36 11.69
C GLN A 7 -7.27 4.19 11.47
N LYS A 8 -6.82 3.54 12.54
CA LYS A 8 -5.80 2.49 12.50
C LYS A 8 -6.17 1.33 13.42
N SER A 9 -6.13 0.10 12.91
CA SER A 9 -6.09 -1.12 13.71
C SER A 9 -4.64 -1.56 13.87
N VAL A 10 -4.19 -1.84 15.08
CA VAL A 10 -2.78 -2.15 15.37
C VAL A 10 -2.67 -3.51 16.03
N VAL A 11 -1.72 -4.32 15.54
CA VAL A 11 -1.21 -5.50 16.25
C VAL A 11 0.14 -5.11 16.84
N SER A 12 0.18 -4.96 18.15
CA SER A 12 1.41 -4.63 18.88
C SER A 12 2.39 -5.80 18.83
N GLN A 13 3.66 -5.46 18.72
CA GLN A 13 4.77 -6.39 18.91
C GLN A 13 4.84 -6.87 20.37
N ALA A 14 5.37 -8.08 20.60
CA ALA A 14 5.47 -8.65 21.95
C ALA A 14 6.59 -8.01 22.80
N GLY A 15 7.73 -7.70 22.18
CA GLY A 15 8.90 -7.12 22.81
C GLY A 15 9.10 -5.64 22.47
N LYS A 16 10.38 -5.22 22.36
CA LYS A 16 10.72 -3.83 21.99
C LYS A 16 10.31 -3.53 20.55
N HIS A 17 9.65 -2.40 20.34
CA HIS A 17 9.33 -1.89 19.00
C HIS A 17 10.61 -1.44 18.28
N THR A 18 10.99 -2.13 17.21
CA THR A 18 12.20 -1.79 16.43
C THR A 18 11.98 -1.76 14.91
N ALA A 19 10.77 -2.08 14.46
CA ALA A 19 10.36 -2.09 13.07
C ALA A 19 8.83 -2.01 12.95
N SER A 20 8.35 -1.64 11.77
CA SER A 20 6.92 -1.48 11.51
C SER A 20 6.53 -2.00 10.14
N VAL A 21 5.34 -2.58 10.07
CA VAL A 21 4.67 -2.95 8.82
C VAL A 21 3.40 -2.11 8.71
N ILE A 22 3.24 -1.38 7.61
CA ILE A 22 2.01 -0.67 7.27
C ILE A 22 1.33 -1.45 6.15
N PHE A 23 0.17 -2.05 6.46
CA PHE A 23 -0.55 -2.96 5.55
C PHE A 23 -1.88 -2.34 5.12
N LEU A 24 -1.93 -1.89 3.87
CA LEU A 24 -3.07 -1.21 3.24
C LEU A 24 -4.07 -2.22 2.65
N HIS A 25 -5.35 -2.04 2.97
CA HIS A 25 -6.46 -2.90 2.51
C HIS A 25 -6.87 -2.63 1.06
N GLY A 26 -7.69 -3.52 0.48
CA GLY A 26 -8.29 -3.37 -0.85
C GLY A 26 -9.48 -2.40 -0.87
N SER A 27 -9.98 -2.05 -2.06
CA SER A 27 -11.13 -1.14 -2.19
C SER A 27 -12.37 -1.68 -1.49
N GLY A 28 -13.04 -0.86 -0.68
CA GLY A 28 -14.28 -1.21 0.01
C GLY A 28 -14.10 -1.91 1.36
N ASP A 29 -12.87 -2.24 1.73
CA ASP A 29 -12.53 -2.87 3.03
C ASP A 29 -12.11 -1.81 4.07
N THR A 30 -11.67 -2.25 5.24
CA THR A 30 -11.16 -1.41 6.34
C THR A 30 -9.93 -2.05 6.98
N GLY A 31 -9.19 -1.30 7.81
CA GLY A 31 -8.06 -1.83 8.57
C GLY A 31 -8.43 -3.05 9.44
N PRO A 32 -9.50 -2.99 10.26
CA PRO A 32 -9.99 -4.16 10.98
C PRO A 32 -10.42 -5.33 10.09
N GLY A 33 -11.06 -5.05 8.95
CA GLY A 33 -11.49 -6.07 7.99
C GLY A 33 -10.30 -6.83 7.39
N LEU A 34 -9.30 -6.11 6.88
CA LEU A 34 -8.05 -6.70 6.39
C LEU A 34 -7.35 -7.51 7.48
N ARG A 35 -7.28 -6.99 8.72
CA ARG A 35 -6.69 -7.72 9.84
C ARG A 35 -7.43 -9.03 10.11
N SER A 36 -8.76 -9.03 10.08
CA SER A 36 -9.57 -10.23 10.24
C SER A 36 -9.31 -11.22 9.11
N TRP A 37 -9.27 -10.75 7.86
CA TRP A 37 -8.94 -11.60 6.72
C TRP A 37 -7.55 -12.23 6.83
N VAL A 38 -6.54 -11.47 7.28
CA VAL A 38 -5.19 -12.02 7.53
C VAL A 38 -5.22 -13.09 8.62
N LEU A 39 -5.99 -12.89 9.69
CA LEU A 39 -6.20 -13.90 10.74
C LEU A 39 -6.85 -15.17 10.18
N ASP A 40 -7.89 -15.03 9.36
CA ASP A 40 -8.63 -16.15 8.77
C ASP A 40 -7.74 -16.96 7.82
N VAL A 41 -6.92 -16.29 7.00
CA VAL A 41 -6.04 -16.94 6.02
C VAL A 41 -4.84 -17.62 6.69
N LEU A 42 -4.26 -17.01 7.74
CA LEU A 42 -3.06 -17.54 8.40
C LEU A 42 -3.37 -18.44 9.60
N GLY A 43 -4.62 -18.46 10.08
CA GLY A 43 -5.02 -19.09 11.34
C GLY A 43 -4.51 -18.38 12.60
N GLN A 44 -3.82 -17.24 12.45
CA GLN A 44 -3.27 -16.44 13.55
C GLN A 44 -3.09 -14.98 13.12
N ASN A 45 -3.02 -14.06 14.09
CA ASN A 45 -2.66 -12.67 13.78
C ASN A 45 -1.24 -12.62 13.22
N LEU A 46 -1.02 -11.73 12.25
CA LEU A 46 0.32 -11.36 11.82
C LEU A 46 0.99 -10.54 12.93
N ALA A 47 1.64 -11.24 13.86
CA ALA A 47 2.29 -10.69 15.04
C ALA A 47 3.77 -11.13 15.08
N PHE A 48 4.63 -10.26 15.60
CA PHE A 48 6.07 -10.48 15.63
C PHE A 48 6.67 -9.99 16.94
N GLU A 49 7.87 -10.47 17.28
CA GLU A 49 8.57 -10.07 18.50
C GLU A 49 8.89 -8.57 18.54
N ASN A 50 9.38 -8.00 17.44
CA ASN A 50 9.86 -6.60 17.40
C ASN A 50 9.23 -5.73 16.31
N ILE A 51 8.19 -6.23 15.63
CA ILE A 51 7.54 -5.55 14.50
C ILE A 51 6.09 -5.24 14.86
N ARG A 52 5.74 -3.96 14.86
CA ARG A 52 4.35 -3.50 14.95
C ARG A 52 3.69 -3.63 13.58
N VAL A 53 2.47 -4.16 13.52
CA VAL A 53 1.68 -4.17 12.27
C VAL A 53 0.52 -3.19 12.37
N ILE A 54 0.45 -2.26 11.41
CA ILE A 54 -0.53 -1.17 11.35
C ILE A 54 -1.40 -1.40 10.13
N TYR A 55 -2.70 -1.51 10.36
CA TYR A 55 -3.74 -1.64 9.34
C TYR A 55 -4.57 -0.34 9.33
N PRO A 56 -4.19 0.69 8.55
CA PRO A 56 -4.98 1.90 8.44
C PRO A 56 -6.26 1.66 7.63
N THR A 57 -7.29 2.44 7.91
CA THR A 57 -8.55 2.47 7.15
C THR A 57 -8.55 3.70 6.24
N ALA A 58 -8.74 3.50 4.95
CA ALA A 58 -8.94 4.58 3.98
C ALA A 58 -10.18 5.41 4.37
N PRO A 59 -10.19 6.73 4.17
CA PRO A 59 -11.37 7.54 4.46
C PRO A 59 -12.54 7.13 3.56
N LEU A 60 -13.75 7.28 4.07
CA LEU A 60 -14.96 7.09 3.27
C LEU A 60 -15.07 8.23 2.24
N ARG A 61 -15.10 7.91 0.96
CA ARG A 61 -15.16 8.90 -0.14
C ARG A 61 -15.96 8.36 -1.33
N PRO A 62 -16.50 9.23 -2.21
CA PRO A 62 -17.10 8.80 -3.48
C PRO A 62 -16.10 8.02 -4.33
N TYR A 63 -16.57 6.94 -4.96
CA TYR A 63 -15.75 6.11 -5.85
C TYR A 63 -16.40 6.00 -7.24
N THR A 64 -15.70 6.46 -8.27
CA THR A 64 -16.22 6.56 -9.65
C THR A 64 -16.69 5.22 -10.21
N PRO A 65 -15.97 4.09 -10.04
CA PRO A 65 -16.43 2.78 -10.52
C PRO A 65 -17.70 2.30 -9.82
N MET A 66 -18.02 2.81 -8.63
CA MET A 66 -19.27 2.55 -7.91
C MET A 66 -20.32 3.65 -8.15
N ARG A 67 -20.24 4.37 -9.29
CA ARG A 67 -21.17 5.44 -9.66
C ARG A 67 -21.28 6.55 -8.61
N GLY A 68 -20.17 6.84 -7.92
CA GLY A 68 -20.10 7.87 -6.89
C GLY A 68 -20.60 7.42 -5.51
N ALA A 69 -21.01 6.17 -5.33
CA ALA A 69 -21.37 5.65 -4.01
C ALA A 69 -20.16 5.76 -3.04
N PRO A 70 -20.39 6.12 -1.75
CA PRO A 70 -19.33 6.17 -0.76
C PRO A 70 -18.70 4.79 -0.53
N SER A 71 -17.37 4.74 -0.53
CA SER A 71 -16.60 3.54 -0.27
C SER A 71 -15.27 3.88 0.42
N HIS A 72 -14.74 2.95 1.21
CA HIS A 72 -13.42 3.08 1.81
C HIS A 72 -12.35 2.76 0.75
N VAL A 73 -11.86 3.80 0.09
CA VAL A 73 -10.89 3.69 -1.03
C VAL A 73 -9.75 4.68 -0.84
N TRP A 74 -8.52 4.24 -1.16
CA TRP A 74 -7.31 5.05 -1.03
C TRP A 74 -7.31 6.20 -2.03
N PHE A 75 -7.73 5.93 -3.26
CA PHE A 75 -7.75 6.87 -4.37
C PHE A 75 -8.87 6.48 -5.34
N ASP A 76 -9.23 7.41 -6.24
CA ASP A 76 -10.27 7.15 -7.23
C ASP A 76 -9.71 6.49 -8.50
N ARG A 77 -10.57 5.80 -9.26
CA ARG A 77 -10.22 5.23 -10.55
C ARG A 77 -11.26 5.64 -11.57
N HIS A 78 -10.82 6.16 -12.71
CA HIS A 78 -11.75 6.40 -13.82
C HIS A 78 -12.40 5.11 -14.31
N LYS A 79 -11.61 4.03 -14.39
CA LYS A 79 -12.05 2.67 -14.74
C LYS A 79 -11.19 1.64 -14.02
N ILE A 80 -11.71 0.43 -13.84
CA ILE A 80 -10.92 -0.73 -13.39
C ILE A 80 -10.15 -1.27 -14.61
N SER A 81 -9.08 -0.58 -15.00
CA SER A 81 -8.22 -0.97 -16.11
C SER A 81 -6.85 -0.31 -15.98
N GLN A 82 -5.79 -1.02 -16.37
CA GLN A 82 -4.44 -0.46 -16.50
C GLN A 82 -4.29 0.51 -17.68
N HIS A 83 -5.23 0.50 -18.62
CA HIS A 83 -5.18 1.26 -19.88
C HIS A 83 -5.78 2.66 -19.80
N CYS A 84 -6.26 3.09 -18.63
CA CYS A 84 -6.68 4.48 -18.41
C CYS A 84 -5.62 5.24 -17.61
N PRO A 85 -5.66 6.59 -17.61
CA PRO A 85 -4.85 7.38 -16.69
C PRO A 85 -5.18 7.05 -15.22
N GLU A 86 -4.21 7.25 -14.34
CA GLU A 86 -4.42 7.22 -12.90
C GLU A 86 -4.99 8.56 -12.41
N HIS A 87 -5.79 8.54 -11.34
CA HIS A 87 -6.34 9.77 -10.78
C HIS A 87 -5.33 10.41 -9.82
N LEU A 88 -4.27 11.01 -10.37
CA LEU A 88 -3.11 11.51 -9.63
C LEU A 88 -3.45 12.40 -8.44
N GLU A 89 -4.37 13.36 -8.59
CA GLU A 89 -4.76 14.26 -7.49
C GLU A 89 -5.24 13.49 -6.24
N SER A 90 -5.99 12.42 -6.45
CA SER A 90 -6.52 11.61 -5.35
C SER A 90 -5.47 10.70 -4.73
N ILE A 91 -4.48 10.28 -5.53
CA ILE A 91 -3.33 9.49 -5.09
C ILE A 91 -2.40 10.37 -4.27
N ASP A 92 -2.06 11.56 -4.75
CA ASP A 92 -1.15 12.49 -4.11
C ASP A 92 -1.70 12.96 -2.76
N SER A 93 -3.00 13.32 -2.71
CA SER A 93 -3.67 13.63 -1.45
C SER A 93 -3.61 12.45 -0.45
N MET A 94 -3.66 11.21 -0.93
CA MET A 94 -3.54 10.04 -0.04
C MET A 94 -2.09 9.75 0.36
N CYS A 95 -1.11 10.07 -0.50
CA CYS A 95 0.30 10.03 -0.13
C CYS A 95 0.58 10.95 1.06
N ASP A 96 0.00 12.15 1.10
CA ASP A 96 0.15 13.07 2.23
C ASP A 96 -0.41 12.46 3.54
N HIS A 97 -1.64 11.93 3.50
CA HIS A 97 -2.27 11.32 4.67
C HIS A 97 -1.55 10.06 5.17
N LEU A 98 -1.03 9.22 4.27
CA LEU A 98 -0.24 8.05 4.65
C LEU A 98 1.17 8.46 5.11
N GLY A 99 1.71 9.56 4.57
CA GLY A 99 2.95 10.20 5.02
C GLY A 99 2.89 10.55 6.51
N ASP A 100 1.73 11.00 7.02
CA ASP A 100 1.55 11.25 8.45
C ASP A 100 1.72 9.99 9.31
N ILE A 101 1.33 8.80 8.80
CA ILE A 101 1.56 7.53 9.50
C ILE A 101 3.05 7.20 9.51
N VAL A 102 3.77 7.45 8.40
CA VAL A 102 5.23 7.29 8.34
C VAL A 102 5.91 8.24 9.36
N GLN A 103 5.43 9.48 9.47
CA GLN A 103 5.94 10.45 10.44
C GLN A 103 5.60 10.09 11.89
N ASP A 104 4.43 9.52 12.16
CA ASP A 104 4.08 8.96 13.48
C ASP A 104 5.10 7.89 13.90
N GLU A 105 5.47 6.97 12.99
CA GLU A 105 6.40 5.89 13.29
C GLU A 105 7.86 6.38 13.41
N LEU A 106 8.24 7.41 12.64
CA LEU A 106 9.53 8.09 12.81
C LEU A 106 9.63 8.75 14.19
N ARG A 107 8.57 9.44 14.63
CA ARG A 107 8.49 10.00 15.99
C ARG A 107 8.49 8.94 17.08
N ALA A 108 8.01 7.74 16.78
CA ALA A 108 8.13 6.57 17.66
C ALA A 108 9.54 5.96 17.69
N GLY A 109 10.51 6.53 16.96
CA GLY A 109 11.90 6.09 16.94
C GLY A 109 12.19 4.97 15.93
N ILE A 110 11.26 4.67 15.02
CA ILE A 110 11.46 3.66 13.98
C ILE A 110 12.01 4.36 12.73
N PRO A 111 13.25 4.06 12.30
CA PRO A 111 13.78 4.64 11.07
C PRO A 111 13.12 3.99 9.84
N LYS A 112 13.05 4.72 8.71
CA LYS A 112 12.38 4.23 7.49
C LYS A 112 12.96 2.93 6.94
N HIS A 113 14.28 2.71 7.05
CA HIS A 113 14.92 1.43 6.67
C HIS A 113 14.56 0.25 7.59
N ARG A 114 13.70 0.46 8.59
CA ARG A 114 13.06 -0.56 9.45
C ARG A 114 11.54 -0.61 9.27
N MET A 115 11.00 0.06 8.25
CA MET A 115 9.59 0.04 7.90
C MET A 115 9.37 -0.72 6.60
N VAL A 116 8.30 -1.50 6.53
CA VAL A 116 7.81 -2.11 5.29
C VAL A 116 6.40 -1.58 5.03
N ILE A 117 6.12 -1.15 3.81
CA ILE A 117 4.79 -0.65 3.43
C ILE A 117 4.26 -1.47 2.26
N GLY A 118 3.05 -1.99 2.36
CA GLY A 118 2.47 -2.77 1.28
C GLY A 118 0.98 -2.95 1.41
N GLY A 119 0.38 -3.67 0.48
CA GLY A 119 -1.07 -3.83 0.51
C GLY A 119 -1.64 -4.82 -0.49
N PHE A 120 -2.94 -5.04 -0.33
CA PHE A 120 -3.77 -5.85 -1.22
C PHE A 120 -4.54 -4.98 -2.22
N SER A 121 -4.57 -5.38 -3.48
CA SER A 121 -5.29 -4.71 -4.57
C SER A 121 -5.00 -3.21 -4.65
N MET A 122 -5.98 -2.36 -4.36
CA MET A 122 -5.80 -0.91 -4.33
C MET A 122 -4.71 -0.48 -3.33
N GLY A 123 -4.60 -1.16 -2.19
CA GLY A 123 -3.60 -0.87 -1.17
C GLY A 123 -2.16 -1.12 -1.66
N GLY A 124 -1.92 -2.16 -2.46
CA GLY A 124 -0.58 -2.40 -3.01
C GLY A 124 -0.19 -1.37 -4.06
N ALA A 125 -1.13 -0.95 -4.91
CA ALA A 125 -0.92 0.18 -5.84
C ALA A 125 -0.61 1.49 -5.07
N MET A 126 -1.36 1.77 -3.99
CA MET A 126 -1.11 2.93 -3.15
C MET A 126 0.28 2.89 -2.48
N ALA A 127 0.71 1.71 -2.02
CA ALA A 127 2.03 1.54 -1.42
C ALA A 127 3.17 1.84 -2.41
N LEU A 128 3.02 1.46 -3.68
CA LEU A 128 3.98 1.80 -4.74
C LEU A 128 4.08 3.31 -4.95
N HIS A 129 2.94 4.00 -5.03
CA HIS A 129 2.95 5.47 -5.14
C HIS A 129 3.63 6.13 -3.95
N LEU A 130 3.26 5.74 -2.73
CA LEU A 130 3.81 6.32 -1.52
C LEU A 130 5.33 6.12 -1.44
N VAL A 131 5.80 4.88 -1.61
CA VAL A 131 7.21 4.57 -1.38
C VAL A 131 8.09 5.01 -2.54
N CYS A 132 7.75 4.67 -3.78
CA CYS A 132 8.62 4.97 -4.92
C CYS A 132 8.74 6.47 -5.21
N ARG A 133 7.69 7.26 -4.90
CA ARG A 133 7.66 8.70 -5.20
C ARG A 133 8.05 9.58 -4.00
N HIS A 134 7.78 9.16 -2.76
CA HIS A 134 7.95 10.02 -1.58
C HIS A 134 8.86 9.45 -0.48
N HIS A 135 9.06 8.13 -0.41
CA HIS A 135 9.79 7.48 0.70
C HIS A 135 10.74 6.37 0.24
N GLN A 136 11.65 6.67 -0.69
CA GLN A 136 12.56 5.70 -1.32
C GLN A 136 13.53 5.00 -0.35
N ASP A 137 13.64 5.51 0.88
CA ASP A 137 14.46 5.01 1.99
C ASP A 137 13.72 4.03 2.92
N ILE A 138 12.49 3.63 2.57
CA ILE A 138 11.72 2.55 3.22
C ILE A 138 12.36 1.19 2.92
N ALA A 139 12.35 0.28 3.91
CA ALA A 139 13.06 -1.00 3.84
C ALA A 139 12.56 -1.95 2.74
N GLY A 140 11.27 -1.87 2.41
CA GLY A 140 10.67 -2.71 1.38
C GLY A 140 9.22 -2.39 1.09
N ILE A 141 8.76 -2.89 -0.06
CA ILE A 141 7.37 -2.78 -0.53
C ILE A 141 6.87 -4.19 -0.82
N PHE A 142 5.60 -4.48 -0.50
CA PHE A 142 4.92 -5.66 -1.01
C PHE A 142 3.57 -5.29 -1.65
N CYS A 143 3.22 -6.00 -2.72
CA CYS A 143 1.99 -5.78 -3.46
C CYS A 143 1.32 -7.13 -3.72
N LEU A 144 0.06 -7.27 -3.30
CA LEU A 144 -0.71 -8.49 -3.46
C LEU A 144 -1.87 -8.17 -4.43
N SER A 145 -1.96 -8.83 -5.59
CA SER A 145 -3.07 -8.63 -6.54
C SER A 145 -3.29 -7.17 -6.97
N SER A 146 -2.18 -6.46 -7.18
CA SER A 146 -2.17 -5.03 -7.49
C SER A 146 -1.67 -4.77 -8.90
N PHE A 147 -2.00 -3.60 -9.47
CA PHE A 147 -1.46 -3.14 -10.74
C PHE A 147 -1.27 -1.61 -10.72
N LEU A 148 -0.35 -1.14 -11.55
CA LEU A 148 -0.18 0.28 -11.91
C LEU A 148 -0.75 0.53 -13.30
N ASN A 149 -1.19 1.77 -13.53
CA ASN A 149 -1.61 2.23 -14.85
C ASN A 149 -0.38 2.35 -15.78
N LYS A 150 -0.55 2.13 -17.09
CA LYS A 150 0.57 2.00 -18.05
C LYS A 150 1.57 3.16 -18.01
N ASP A 151 1.06 4.39 -17.87
CA ASP A 151 1.87 5.61 -17.82
C ASP A 151 1.99 6.17 -16.39
N SER A 152 1.95 5.30 -15.38
CA SER A 152 1.97 5.71 -13.98
C SER A 152 3.16 6.60 -13.65
N ALA A 153 2.93 7.64 -12.84
CA ALA A 153 3.97 8.51 -12.32
C ALA A 153 5.07 7.72 -11.60
N VAL A 154 4.76 6.55 -11.02
CA VAL A 154 5.76 5.66 -10.40
C VAL A 154 6.89 5.32 -11.37
N TYR A 155 6.59 5.03 -12.65
CA TYR A 155 7.61 4.70 -13.64
C TYR A 155 8.53 5.88 -13.95
N GLN A 156 8.02 7.11 -13.93
CA GLN A 156 8.81 8.30 -14.19
C GLN A 156 9.90 8.51 -13.14
N PHE A 157 9.65 8.16 -11.87
CA PHE A 157 10.64 8.27 -10.80
C PHE A 157 11.76 7.22 -10.91
N PHE A 158 11.51 6.06 -11.54
CA PHE A 158 12.54 5.05 -11.79
C PHE A 158 13.53 5.45 -12.89
N PHE A 159 13.11 6.27 -13.87
CA PHE A 159 14.00 6.71 -14.96
C PHE A 159 14.89 7.90 -14.60
N VAL A 160 14.61 8.60 -13.49
CA VAL A 160 15.33 9.83 -13.11
C VAL A 160 16.35 9.60 -11.99
N SER A 161 16.25 8.49 -11.22
CA SER A 161 17.19 8.20 -10.14
C SER A 161 18.25 7.16 -10.56
N PRO A 162 19.55 7.50 -10.64
CA PRO A 162 20.62 6.55 -10.93
C PRO A 162 20.93 5.62 -9.75
N PHE A 163 20.27 5.78 -8.61
CA PHE A 163 20.37 4.83 -7.50
C PHE A 163 19.54 3.58 -7.82
N SER A 164 20.24 2.55 -8.27
CA SER A 164 19.75 1.18 -8.43
C SER A 164 19.04 0.75 -7.14
N LEU A 165 17.71 0.86 -7.13
CA LEU A 165 16.83 0.29 -6.13
C LEU A 165 17.02 -1.24 -6.16
N SER A 166 17.94 -1.75 -5.35
CA SER A 166 17.94 -3.16 -4.97
C SER A 166 16.75 -3.38 -4.04
N LEU A 167 15.53 -3.35 -4.59
CA LEU A 167 14.32 -3.70 -3.87
C LEU A 167 14.52 -5.11 -3.30
N PRO A 168 14.51 -5.33 -1.97
CA PRO A 168 14.52 -6.68 -1.44
C PRO A 168 13.22 -7.36 -1.87
N ALA A 169 13.37 -8.29 -2.80
CA ALA A 169 12.30 -9.06 -3.40
C ALA A 169 11.61 -9.93 -2.34
N VAL A 170 10.34 -9.67 -2.05
CA VAL A 170 9.50 -10.62 -1.32
C VAL A 170 8.41 -11.13 -2.26
N CYS A 171 8.53 -12.43 -2.55
CA CYS A 171 7.72 -13.30 -3.42
C CYS A 171 8.04 -13.26 -4.93
N ARG A 172 9.01 -14.10 -5.33
CA ARG A 172 9.26 -14.49 -6.72
C ARG A 172 8.42 -15.72 -7.09
N ARG A 173 7.54 -15.62 -8.09
CA ARG A 173 7.24 -16.72 -9.01
C ARG A 173 7.00 -16.17 -10.42
N ASN A 174 8.02 -16.38 -11.26
CA ASN A 174 8.09 -16.32 -12.73
C ASN A 174 7.05 -15.50 -13.50
N VAL A 175 7.48 -14.39 -14.14
CA VAL A 175 7.48 -14.23 -15.61
C VAL A 175 8.63 -13.29 -16.02
N SER A 176 9.15 -13.47 -17.23
CA SER A 176 10.41 -12.92 -17.75
C SER A 176 10.41 -11.41 -18.05
N HIS A 177 11.58 -10.82 -17.82
CA HIS A 177 12.09 -9.49 -18.21
C HIS A 177 11.40 -8.22 -17.64
N THR A 178 12.17 -7.57 -16.76
CA THR A 178 12.06 -6.20 -16.21
C THR A 178 11.14 -6.01 -15.00
N LEU A 179 11.77 -5.82 -13.84
CA LEU A 179 11.26 -5.59 -12.48
C LEU A 179 10.53 -6.77 -11.80
N PRO A 180 11.06 -7.31 -10.66
CA PRO A 180 10.33 -8.26 -9.82
C PRO A 180 9.25 -7.51 -9.02
N LEU A 181 8.18 -7.10 -9.71
CA LEU A 181 6.93 -6.66 -9.13
C LEU A 181 5.99 -7.87 -9.20
N LEU A 182 5.46 -8.36 -8.08
CA LEU A 182 4.41 -9.38 -8.09
C LEU A 182 3.10 -8.72 -8.55
N LEU A 183 2.97 -8.52 -9.86
CA LEU A 183 1.69 -8.30 -10.53
C LEU A 183 1.00 -9.67 -10.57
N LEU A 184 0.16 -9.95 -9.57
CA LEU A 184 -0.86 -10.97 -9.76
C LEU A 184 -1.87 -10.36 -10.75
N GLU A 185 -1.80 -10.80 -12.01
CA GLU A 185 -2.81 -10.52 -13.04
C GLU A 185 -4.21 -10.75 -12.44
N PRO A 186 -5.16 -9.81 -12.59
CA PRO A 186 -6.54 -10.10 -12.28
C PRO A 186 -6.99 -11.19 -13.26
N ASP A 187 -7.39 -12.35 -12.73
CA ASP A 187 -8.08 -13.37 -13.52
C ASP A 187 -9.35 -12.70 -14.07
N CYS A 188 -9.28 -12.22 -15.31
CA CYS A 188 -10.42 -11.74 -16.05
C CYS A 188 -11.24 -12.96 -16.50
N ARG A 189 -11.89 -13.59 -15.52
CA ARG A 189 -12.90 -14.63 -15.72
C ARG A 189 -14.15 -14.25 -14.96
N GLU A 190 -14.86 -13.25 -15.49
CA GLU A 190 -16.31 -13.31 -15.47
C GLU A 190 -16.73 -14.35 -16.52
N ARG A 191 -17.20 -15.50 -16.05
CA ARG A 191 -18.26 -16.24 -16.72
C ARG A 191 -19.55 -15.92 -16.00
#